data_AF-A0A7C4M4J4-F1
#
_entry.id   AF-A0A7C4M4J4-F1
#
_cell.length_a   1.000
_cell.length_b   1.000
_cell.length_c   1.000
_cell.angle_alpha   90.00
_cell.angle_beta   90.00
_cell.angle_gamma   90.00
#
_symmetry.space_group_name_H-M   'P 1'
#
loop_
_entity.id
_entity.type
_entity.pdbx_description
1 polymer ?
#
loop_
_entity_poly.entity_id
_entity_poly.type
_entity_poly.pdbx_seq_one_letter_code
_entity_poly.pdbx_strand_id
1 'polypeptide(L)'
;MVNYVIFSLEMHQPYRIKSNIDPRSDLRGLLDEELDELVLRRVAEKSYRPVLRILREEFDRIADKEGYKPMVNISISGVLLEQLTRYIPDIIDLLKDLVSSGYVEFL
;
A
#
# COMPACT_ATOMS: atom_id res chain seq x y z
N MET A 1 11.48 -21.36 -22.18
CA MET A 1 10.12 -21.37 -21.60
C MET A 1 10.20 -20.63 -20.28
N VAL A 2 9.37 -19.62 -20.04
CA VAL A 2 9.32 -18.92 -18.74
C VAL A 2 8.35 -19.71 -17.86
N ASN A 3 8.85 -20.22 -16.73
CA ASN A 3 8.05 -21.07 -15.85
C ASN A 3 7.40 -20.28 -14.69
N TYR A 4 7.92 -19.08 -14.39
CA TYR A 4 7.44 -18.24 -13.29
C TYR A 4 7.50 -16.77 -13.67
N VAL A 5 6.49 -16.02 -13.24
CA VAL A 5 6.43 -14.57 -13.28
C VAL A 5 6.08 -14.10 -11.88
N ILE A 6 6.85 -13.16 -11.35
CA ILE A 6 6.63 -12.59 -10.01
C ILE A 6 6.37 -11.11 -10.18
N PHE A 7 5.23 -10.65 -9.67
CA PHE A 7 4.98 -9.24 -9.47
C PHE A 7 5.43 -8.86 -8.06
N SER A 8 6.30 -7.86 -7.97
CA SER A 8 6.70 -7.24 -6.70
C SER A 8 6.18 -5.81 -6.71
N LEU A 9 5.26 -5.51 -5.80
CA LEU A 9 4.57 -4.23 -5.71
C LEU A 9 5.15 -3.42 -4.57
N GLU A 10 5.72 -2.26 -4.88
CA GLU A 10 6.29 -1.37 -3.86
C GLU A 10 5.30 -0.26 -3.49
N MET A 11 4.93 -0.23 -2.21
CA MET A 11 4.09 0.80 -1.61
C MET A 11 4.97 1.76 -0.81
N HIS A 12 5.22 2.94 -1.38
CA HIS A 12 5.98 3.99 -0.73
C HIS A 12 5.32 5.36 -0.90
N GLN A 13 5.22 6.11 0.20
CA GLN A 13 4.84 7.51 0.19
C GLN A 13 5.61 8.25 1.31
N PRO A 14 6.50 9.19 0.98
CA PRO A 14 7.18 9.99 2.00
C PRO A 14 6.26 11.06 2.58
N TYR A 15 6.63 11.56 3.76
CA TYR A 15 6.10 12.81 4.31
C TYR A 15 6.51 14.00 3.46
N ARG A 16 5.62 14.98 3.32
CA ARG A 16 5.85 16.22 2.58
C ARG A 16 6.28 17.32 3.54
N ILE A 17 7.07 18.24 3.00
CA ILE A 17 7.55 19.41 3.73
C ILE A 17 6.76 20.62 3.24
N LYS A 18 6.39 21.50 4.17
CA LYS A 18 5.70 22.76 3.85
C LYS A 18 6.53 23.59 2.89
N SER A 19 5.86 24.24 1.94
CA SER A 19 6.50 25.16 1.00
C SER A 19 7.05 26.43 1.67
N ASN A 20 6.45 26.85 2.78
CA ASN A 20 6.92 27.96 3.59
C ASN A 20 7.36 27.43 4.97
N ILE A 21 8.68 27.43 5.19
CA ILE A 21 9.30 26.86 6.38
C ILE A 21 9.63 27.98 7.36
N ASP A 22 9.17 27.87 8.61
CA ASP A 22 9.68 28.69 9.71
C ASP A 22 10.99 28.06 10.22
N PRO A 23 12.14 28.76 10.16
CA PRO A 23 13.43 28.26 10.64
C PRO A 23 13.45 27.89 12.13
N ARG A 24 12.46 28.32 12.91
CA ARG A 24 12.31 28.01 14.33
C ARG A 24 11.44 26.78 14.59
N SER A 25 10.83 26.20 13.56
CA SER A 25 10.02 24.99 13.67
C SER A 25 10.87 23.78 14.05
N ASP A 26 10.31 22.91 14.88
CA ASP A 26 10.83 21.56 15.05
C ASP A 26 10.53 20.70 13.81
N LEU A 27 11.05 19.47 13.78
CA LEU A 27 10.89 18.57 12.62
C LEU A 27 9.43 18.32 12.25
N ARG A 28 8.51 18.27 13.23
CA ARG A 28 7.08 18.07 12.96
C ARG A 28 6.45 19.32 12.36
N GLY A 29 6.85 20.50 12.83
CA GLY A 29 6.42 21.78 12.27
C GLY A 29 6.79 21.96 10.79
N LEU A 30 7.81 21.24 10.31
CA LEU A 30 8.21 21.21 8.90
C LEU A 30 7.25 20.41 8.00
N LEU A 31 6.52 19.44 8.56
CA LEU A 31 5.71 18.51 7.77
C LEU A 31 4.38 19.12 7.34
N ASP A 32 4.00 18.87 6.09
CA ASP A 32 2.72 19.26 5.51
C ASP A 32 1.70 18.13 5.67
N GLU A 33 1.18 17.97 6.89
CA GLU A 33 0.25 16.89 7.23
C GLU A 33 -1.04 16.93 6.40
N GLU A 34 -1.52 18.12 6.03
CA GLU A 34 -2.72 18.30 5.21
C GLU A 34 -2.48 17.78 3.79
N LEU A 35 -1.34 18.17 3.19
CA LEU A 35 -0.98 17.69 1.86
C LEU A 35 -0.66 16.19 1.85
N ASP A 36 -0.04 15.67 2.92
CA ASP A 36 0.21 14.24 3.07
C ASP A 36 -1.08 13.44 3.12
N GLU A 37 -2.04 13.84 3.95
CA GLU A 37 -3.35 13.18 4.02
C GLU A 37 -4.08 13.27 2.68
N LEU A 38 -4.11 14.45 2.06
CA LEU A 38 -4.78 14.67 0.77
C LEU A 38 -4.21 13.74 -0.32
N VAL A 39 -2.88 13.67 -0.43
CA VAL A 39 -2.25 12.82 -1.44
C VAL A 39 -2.44 11.35 -1.10
N LEU A 40 -2.31 10.97 0.17
CA LEU A 40 -2.48 9.58 0.59
C LEU A 40 -3.88 9.06 0.28
N ARG A 41 -4.93 9.83 0.62
CA ARG A 41 -6.32 9.47 0.31
C ARG A 41 -6.51 9.30 -1.20
N ARG A 42 -5.97 10.22 -2.01
CA ARG A 42 -6.05 10.15 -3.47
C ARG A 42 -5.37 8.89 -4.02
N VAL A 43 -4.18 8.55 -3.53
CA VAL A 43 -3.44 7.34 -3.95
C VAL A 43 -4.19 6.09 -3.50
N ALA A 44 -4.73 6.08 -2.29
CA ALA A 44 -5.49 4.95 -1.77
C ALA A 44 -6.75 4.64 -2.60
N GLU A 45 -7.49 5.67 -3.04
CA GLU A 45 -8.64 5.49 -3.92
C GLU A 45 -8.25 5.03 -5.34
N LYS A 46 -7.15 5.56 -5.88
CA LYS A 46 -6.77 5.31 -7.28
C LYS A 46 -5.92 4.08 -7.49
N SER A 47 -5.21 3.62 -6.45
CA SER A 47 -4.20 2.56 -6.56
C SER A 47 -4.42 1.47 -5.52
N TYR A 48 -4.38 1.79 -4.22
CA TYR A 48 -4.36 0.75 -3.18
C TYR A 48 -5.67 -0.04 -3.15
N ARG A 49 -6.83 0.60 -2.95
CA ARG A 49 -8.12 -0.13 -2.88
C ARG A 49 -8.43 -0.92 -4.15
N PRO A 50 -8.28 -0.36 -5.36
CA PRO A 50 -8.52 -1.12 -6.58
C PRO A 50 -7.62 -2.36 -6.69
N VAL A 51 -6.32 -2.21 -6.45
CA VAL A 51 -5.38 -3.33 -6.56
C VAL A 51 -5.66 -4.39 -5.50
N LEU A 52 -5.76 -4.01 -4.23
CA LEU A 52 -5.98 -4.96 -3.14
C LEU A 52 -7.30 -5.72 -3.30
N ARG A 53 -8.36 -5.07 -3.80
CA ARG A 53 -9.62 -5.74 -4.14
C ARG A 53 -9.47 -6.71 -5.31
N ILE A 54 -8.79 -6.32 -6.38
CA ILE A 54 -8.52 -7.23 -7.51
C ILE A 54 -7.76 -8.45 -7.01
N LEU A 55 -6.71 -8.27 -6.22
CA LEU A 55 -5.96 -9.39 -5.65
C LEU A 55 -6.87 -10.33 -4.85
N ARG A 56 -7.79 -9.76 -4.06
CA ARG A 56 -8.70 -10.55 -3.23
C ARG A 56 -9.77 -11.30 -4.01
N GLU A 57 -10.39 -10.62 -4.98
CA GLU A 57 -11.53 -11.14 -5.76
C GLU A 57 -11.07 -12.12 -6.85
N GLU A 58 -9.88 -11.90 -7.43
CA GLU A 58 -9.44 -12.64 -8.61
C GLU A 58 -8.56 -13.85 -8.33
N PHE A 59 -7.81 -13.84 -7.23
CA PHE A 59 -6.79 -14.87 -7.02
C PHE A 59 -7.41 -16.24 -6.75
N ASP A 60 -8.50 -16.30 -5.98
CA ASP A 60 -9.28 -17.53 -5.79
C ASP A 60 -9.82 -18.06 -7.12
N ARG A 61 -10.38 -17.16 -7.94
CA ARG A 61 -10.91 -17.51 -9.27
C ARG A 61 -9.83 -18.07 -10.21
N ILE A 62 -8.64 -17.47 -10.20
CA ILE A 62 -7.50 -17.91 -10.99
C ILE A 62 -7.02 -19.27 -10.49
N ALA A 63 -6.91 -19.46 -9.18
CA ALA A 63 -6.48 -20.72 -8.59
C ALA A 63 -7.40 -21.89 -9.00
N ASP A 64 -8.72 -21.68 -8.92
CA ASP A 64 -9.71 -22.68 -9.30
C ASP A 64 -9.71 -22.98 -10.80
N LYS A 65 -9.57 -21.96 -11.65
CA LYS A 65 -9.70 -22.10 -13.11
C LYS A 65 -8.43 -22.61 -13.77
N GLU A 66 -7.27 -22.09 -13.37
CA GLU A 66 -6.00 -22.34 -14.03
C GLU A 66 -5.17 -23.44 -13.33
N GLY A 67 -5.61 -23.90 -12.16
CA GLY A 67 -4.98 -25.00 -11.42
C GLY A 67 -3.62 -24.67 -10.81
N TYR A 68 -3.28 -23.38 -10.67
CA TYR A 68 -2.08 -22.92 -9.97
C TYR A 68 -2.38 -21.76 -9.03
N LYS A 69 -1.62 -21.63 -7.94
CA LYS A 69 -1.77 -20.56 -6.97
C LYS A 69 -1.05 -19.29 -7.46
N PRO A 70 -1.75 -18.21 -7.87
CA PRO A 70 -1.08 -16.94 -8.17
C PRO A 70 -0.49 -16.35 -6.88
N MET A 71 0.68 -15.72 -6.96
CA MET A 71 1.33 -15.09 -5.82
C MET A 71 1.89 -13.73 -6.19
N VAL A 72 1.90 -12.81 -5.23
CA VAL A 72 2.44 -11.46 -5.37
C VAL A 72 3.19 -11.07 -4.10
N ASN A 73 4.30 -10.37 -4.29
CA ASN A 73 5.03 -9.75 -3.20
C ASN A 73 4.61 -8.28 -3.07
N ILE A 74 4.41 -7.80 -1.85
CA ILE A 74 4.20 -6.39 -1.56
C ILE A 74 5.27 -5.92 -0.57
N SER A 75 5.98 -4.84 -0.88
CA SER A 75 6.86 -4.16 0.06
C SER A 75 6.20 -2.86 0.53
N ILE A 76 6.26 -2.56 1.83
CA ILE A 76 5.63 -1.36 2.39
C ILE A 76 6.64 -0.62 3.25
N SER A 77 6.93 0.64 2.89
CA SER A 77 7.83 1.46 3.71
C SER A 77 7.21 1.77 5.09
N GLY A 78 8.03 1.79 6.15
CA GLY A 78 7.56 2.10 7.51
C GLY A 78 6.87 3.45 7.63
N VAL A 79 7.38 4.48 6.95
CA VAL A 79 6.76 5.81 6.89
C VAL A 79 5.36 5.79 6.26
N LEU A 80 5.11 4.89 5.31
CA LEU A 80 3.77 4.71 4.76
C LEU A 80 2.88 3.97 5.76
N LEU A 81 3.36 2.94 6.44
CA LEU A 81 2.57 2.24 7.47
C LEU A 81 2.09 3.19 8.58
N GLU A 82 2.95 4.11 9.02
CA GLU A 82 2.59 5.14 10.01
C GLU A 82 1.46 6.04 9.49
N GLN A 83 1.57 6.52 8.25
CA GLN A 83 0.54 7.35 7.63
C GLN A 83 -0.77 6.58 7.36
N LEU A 84 -0.69 5.33 6.90
CA LEU A 84 -1.87 4.47 6.70
C LEU A 84 -2.62 4.28 8.02
N THR A 85 -1.89 3.95 9.10
CA THR A 85 -2.46 3.78 10.44
C THR A 85 -3.16 5.04 10.93
N ARG A 86 -2.60 6.22 10.62
CA ARG A 86 -3.14 7.51 11.06
C ARG A 86 -4.36 7.97 10.26
N TYR A 87 -4.34 7.82 8.93
CA TYR A 87 -5.30 8.51 8.05
C TYR A 87 -6.30 7.58 7.36
N ILE A 88 -5.90 6.34 7.04
CA ILE A 88 -6.69 5.36 6.27
C ILE A 88 -6.44 3.91 6.74
N PRO A 89 -6.83 3.58 7.99
CA PRO A 89 -6.54 2.28 8.59
C PRO A 89 -7.20 1.10 7.88
N ASP A 90 -8.24 1.35 7.06
CA ASP A 90 -8.92 0.32 6.28
C ASP A 90 -8.00 -0.37 5.26
N ILE A 91 -6.97 0.33 4.75
CA ILE A 91 -5.95 -0.28 3.88
C ILE A 91 -5.15 -1.33 4.65
N ILE A 92 -4.85 -1.10 5.93
CA ILE A 92 -4.13 -2.07 6.76
C ILE A 92 -4.97 -3.33 6.96
N ASP A 93 -6.28 -3.19 7.13
CA ASP A 93 -7.18 -4.33 7.29
C ASP A 93 -7.28 -5.16 6.00
N LEU A 94 -7.35 -4.51 4.83
CA LEU A 94 -7.29 -5.19 3.52
C LEU A 94 -5.96 -5.94 3.33
N LEU A 95 -4.84 -5.33 3.71
CA LEU A 95 -3.52 -5.95 3.64
C LEU A 95 -3.41 -7.19 4.53
N LYS A 96 -3.97 -7.14 5.74
CA LYS A 96 -4.03 -8.29 6.66
C LYS A 96 -4.89 -9.43 6.11
N ASP A 97 -6.06 -9.12 5.56
CA ASP A 97 -6.95 -10.12 4.94
C ASP A 97 -6.24 -10.82 3.76
N LEU A 98 -5.57 -10.05 2.91
CA LEU A 98 -4.80 -10.60 1.79
C LEU A 98 -3.66 -11.53 2.23
N VAL A 99 -2.91 -11.20 3.29
CA VAL A 99 -1.90 -12.14 3.80
C VAL A 99 -2.54 -13.39 4.38
N SER A 100 -3.68 -13.27 5.04
CA SER A 100 -4.38 -14.44 5.61
C SER A 100 -4.86 -15.43 4.54
N SER A 101 -5.11 -14.96 3.30
CA SER A 101 -5.41 -15.82 2.15
C SER A 101 -4.20 -16.64 1.65
N GLY A 102 -2.98 -16.25 2.05
CA GLY A 102 -1.74 -16.90 1.64
C GLY A 102 -1.34 -16.67 0.17
N TYR A 103 -2.00 -15.73 -0.52
CA TYR A 103 -1.66 -15.30 -1.88
C TYR A 103 -0.62 -14.16 -1.93
N VAL A 104 -0.43 -13.47 -0.80
CA VAL A 104 0.42 -12.29 -0.69
C VAL A 104 1.50 -12.53 0.35
N GLU A 105 2.73 -12.17 0.01
CA GLU A 105 3.86 -12.11 0.93
C GLU A 105 4.32 -10.67 1.11
N PHE A 106 4.63 -10.26 2.35
CA PHE A 106 5.21 -8.95 2.63
C PHE A 106 6.73 -9.02 2.73
N LEU A 107 7.41 -7.98 2.21
CA LEU A 107 8.81 -7.68 2.46
C LEU A 107 8.96 -6.53 3.48
#